data_AF-A0AAV3QUX0-F1
#
_entry.id   AF-A0AAV3QUX0-F1
#
_cell.length_a   1.000
_cell.length_b   1.000
_cell.length_c   1.000
_cell.angle_alpha   90.00
_cell.angle_beta   90.00
_cell.angle_gamma   90.00
#
_symmetry.space_group_name_H-M   'P 1'
#
loop_
_entity.id
_entity.type
_entity.pdbx_description
1 polymer ?
#
loop_
_entity_poly.entity_id
_entity_poly.type
_entity_poly.pdbx_seq_one_letter_code
_entity_poly.pdbx_strand_id
1 'polypeptide(L)' 'MDDNDGKIEPTSPYFLGSGDQPGNLITHVILQKDNHSSWSRAITIAFKACRKFVFVDETIHKPTENRKLLN' A
#
# COMPACT_ATOMS: atom_id res chain seq x y z
N MET A 1 30.74 -11.62 -3.97
CA MET A 1 30.12 -11.04 -2.77
C MET A 1 29.09 -10.08 -3.31
N ASP A 2 27.84 -10.54 -3.37
CA ASP A 2 26.72 -9.81 -3.95
C ASP A 2 26.11 -9.00 -2.81
N ASP A 3 26.54 -7.75 -2.67
CA ASP A 3 25.98 -6.77 -1.74
C ASP A 3 24.61 -6.31 -2.23
N ASN A 4 23.64 -7.23 -2.29
CA ASN A 4 22.23 -6.91 -2.43
C ASN A 4 21.55 -7.15 -1.09
N ASP A 5 22.02 -6.40 -0.08
CA ASP A 5 21.22 -6.07 1.10
C ASP A 5 19.86 -5.64 0.57
N GLY A 6 18.76 -6.27 1.04
CA GLY A 6 17.40 -6.23 0.50
C GLY A 6 16.74 -4.84 0.54
N LYS A 7 17.41 -3.86 -0.04
CA LYS A 7 17.07 -2.45 -0.08
C LYS A 7 16.03 -2.28 -1.16
N ILE A 8 14.80 -2.06 -0.70
CA ILE A 8 13.69 -1.74 -1.58
C ILE A 8 13.97 -0.37 -2.19
N GLU A 9 14.12 -0.31 -3.51
CA GLU A 9 14.38 0.94 -4.24
C GLU A 9 13.28 1.99 -3.95
N PRO A 10 13.58 3.29 -3.79
CA PRO A 10 12.57 4.32 -3.48
C PRO A 10 11.46 4.48 -4.52
N THR A 11 11.72 4.05 -5.75
CA THR A 11 10.76 4.01 -6.87
C THR A 11 9.92 2.74 -6.86
N SER A 12 10.28 1.74 -6.05
CA SER A 12 9.55 0.50 -5.92
C SER A 12 8.18 0.76 -5.31
N PRO A 13 7.10 0.16 -5.83
CA PRO A 13 5.77 0.24 -5.25
C PRO A 13 5.68 -0.37 -3.85
N TYR A 14 6.66 -1.20 -3.47
CA TYR A 14 6.79 -1.81 -2.15
C TYR A 14 7.60 -0.97 -1.16
N PHE A 15 8.20 0.15 -1.60
CA PHE A 15 8.98 1.01 -0.72
C PHE A 15 8.08 1.65 0.35
N LEU A 16 8.57 1.69 1.59
CA LEU A 16 7.99 2.44 2.69
C LEU A 16 8.95 3.58 3.02
N GLY A 17 8.63 4.78 2.53
CA GLY A 17 9.42 5.97 2.87
C GLY A 17 9.18 6.39 4.33
N SER A 18 10.05 7.22 4.89
CA SER A 18 9.90 7.74 6.26
C SER A 18 8.59 8.52 6.49
N GLY A 19 7.90 8.92 5.42
CA GLY A 19 6.58 9.55 5.46
C GLY A 19 5.39 8.59 5.36
N ASP A 20 5.60 7.34 4.93
CA ASP A 20 4.61 6.27 5.02
C ASP A 20 4.51 5.91 6.50
N GLN A 21 3.51 6.47 7.18
CA GLN A 21 3.21 6.20 8.58
C GLN A 21 2.14 5.10 8.61
N PRO A 22 2.51 3.80 8.59
CA PRO A 22 1.55 2.71 8.56
C PRO A 22 0.66 2.65 9.81
N GLY A 23 1.07 3.31 10.90
CA GLY A 23 0.29 3.46 12.12
C GLY A 23 -0.73 4.61 12.11
N ASN A 24 -0.69 5.49 11.09
CA ASN A 24 -1.65 6.59 10.99
C ASN A 24 -2.95 6.14 10.33
N LEU A 25 -4.03 6.84 10.68
CA LEU A 25 -5.34 6.64 10.05
C LEU A 25 -5.25 6.93 8.55
N ILE A 26 -5.67 5.96 7.73
CA ILE A 26 -5.75 6.09 6.26
C ILE A 26 -6.75 7.20 5.88
N THR A 27 -7.84 7.34 6.64
CA THR A 27 -8.85 8.39 6.46
C THR A 27 -9.57 8.65 7.78
N HIS A 28 -10.00 9.90 7.98
CA HIS A 28 -10.89 10.28 9.08
C HIS A 28 -12.37 9.94 8.80
N VAL A 29 -12.71 9.54 7.57
CA VAL A 29 -14.06 9.08 7.21
C VAL A 29 -14.20 7.62 7.62
N ILE A 30 -14.92 7.35 8.70
CA ILE A 30 -15.19 6.00 9.21
C ILE A 30 -16.38 5.41 8.45
N LEU A 31 -16.32 4.14 8.06
CA LEU A 31 -17.43 3.45 7.39
C LEU A 31 -18.63 3.34 8.32
N GLN A 32 -19.76 3.87 7.88
CA GLN A 32 -21.07 3.81 8.51
C GLN A 32 -22.09 3.28 7.50
N LYS A 33 -23.31 3.02 7.96
CA LYS A 33 -24.37 2.39 7.15
C LYS A 33 -24.77 3.24 5.93
N ASP A 34 -24.68 4.56 6.04
CA ASP A 34 -25.22 5.54 5.10
C ASP A 34 -24.15 6.35 4.36
N ASN A 35 -22.86 6.12 4.63
CA ASN A 35 -21.78 6.95 4.09
C ASN A 35 -20.81 6.21 3.15
N HIS A 36 -21.19 5.03 2.65
CA HIS A 36 -20.33 4.17 1.83
C HIS A 36 -19.65 4.91 0.67
N SER A 37 -20.38 5.79 -0.02
CA SER A 37 -19.81 6.57 -1.14
C SER A 37 -18.72 7.55 -0.70
N SER A 38 -18.92 8.24 0.42
CA SER A 38 -17.93 9.17 0.98
C SER A 38 -16.72 8.41 1.52
N TRP A 39 -16.95 7.28 2.19
CA TRP A 39 -15.89 6.41 2.69
C TRP A 39 -15.02 5.84 1.56
N SER A 40 -15.63 5.27 0.52
CA SER A 40 -14.89 4.65 -0.59
C SER A 40 -14.07 5.66 -1.37
N ARG A 41 -14.62 6.88 -1.56
CA ARG A 41 -13.89 7.99 -2.17
C ARG A 41 -12.69 8.44 -1.32
N ALA A 42 -12.87 8.55 0.00
CA ALA A 42 -11.80 8.95 0.90
C ALA A 42 -10.66 7.92 0.94
N ILE A 43 -10.99 6.62 1.01
CA ILE A 43 -10.01 5.52 0.93
C ILE A 43 -9.26 5.53 -0.40
N THR A 44 -9.98 5.71 -1.51
CA THR A 44 -9.39 5.78 -2.86
C THR A 44 -8.39 6.92 -2.99
N ILE A 45 -8.72 8.12 -2.48
CA ILE A 45 -7.84 9.29 -2.52
C ILE A 45 -6.59 9.05 -1.66
N ALA A 46 -6.76 8.52 -0.45
CA ALA A 46 -5.65 8.23 0.45
C ALA A 46 -4.66 7.23 -0.17
N PHE A 47 -5.17 6.13 -0.76
CA PHE A 47 -4.32 5.14 -1.41
C PHE A 47 -3.63 5.65 -2.69
N LYS A 48 -4.28 6.55 -3.44
CA LYS A 48 -3.62 7.23 -4.57
C LYS A 48 -2.48 8.13 -4.09
N ALA A 49 -2.69 8.88 -2.99
CA ALA A 49 -1.68 9.76 -2.41
C ALA A 49 -0.45 8.98 -1.89
N CYS A 50 -0.68 7.84 -1.23
CA CYS A 50 0.41 6.96 -0.78
C CYS A 50 1.03 6.11 -1.90
N ARG A 51 0.55 6.24 -3.16
CA ARG A 51 0.97 5.43 -4.32
C ARG A 51 0.74 3.92 -4.15
N LYS A 52 -0.16 3.53 -3.25
CA LYS A 52 -0.53 2.12 -2.97
C LYS A 52 -1.81 1.69 -3.71
N PHE A 53 -2.46 2.59 -4.45
CA PHE A 53 -3.66 2.25 -5.22
C PHE A 53 -3.42 1.19 -6.30
N VAL A 54 -2.17 1.04 -6.77
CA VAL A 54 -1.75 -0.01 -7.72
C VAL A 54 -2.00 -1.44 -7.21
N PHE A 55 -2.16 -1.63 -5.89
CA PHE A 55 -2.54 -2.92 -5.29
C PHE A 55 -4.06 -3.15 -5.30
N VAL A 56 -4.85 -2.07 -5.35
CA VAL A 56 -6.32 -2.13 -5.35
C VAL A 56 -6.86 -2.25 -6.77
N ASP A 57 -6.24 -1.54 -7.71
CA ASP A 57 -6.59 -1.56 -9.14
C ASP A 57 -5.95 -2.73 -9.91
N GLU A 58 -5.41 -3.72 -9.19
CA GLU A 58 -4.76 -4.94 -9.73
C GLU A 58 -3.62 -4.69 -10.73
N THR A 59 -3.12 -3.46 -10.83
CA THR A 59 -1.94 -3.14 -11.67
C THR A 59 -0.74 -3.96 -11.23
N ILE A 60 -0.60 -4.17 -9.91
CA ILE A 60 0.36 -5.11 -9.33
C ILE A 60 -0.41 -6.29 -8.78
N HIS A 61 -0.28 -7.43 -9.46
CA HIS A 61 -0.90 -8.67 -9.02
C HIS A 61 -0.17 -9.22 -7.81
N LYS A 62 -0.92 -9.88 -6.93
CA LYS A 62 -0.34 -10.67 -5.85
C LYS A 62 0.64 -11.68 -6.47
N PRO A 63 1.89 -11.76 -5.98
CA PRO A 63 2.84 -12.73 -6.50
C PRO A 63 2.26 -14.16 -6.34
N THR A 64 2.26 -14.92 -7.43
CA THR A 64 1.67 -16.26 -7.51
C THR A 64 2.54 -17.32 -6.81
N GLU A 65 3.79 -16.99 -6.52
CA GLU A 65 4.76 -17.86 -5.86
C GLU A 65 4.76 -17.61 -4.34
N ASN A 66 4.57 -18.68 -3.57
CA ASN A 66 5.03 -18.77 -2.19
C ASN A 66 6.56 -18.68 -2.20
N ARG A 67 7.13 -17.48 -2.40
CA ARG A 67 8.52 -17.25 -2.01
C ARG A 67 8.56 -17.58 -0.54
N LYS A 68 9.18 -18.73 -0.22
CA LYS A 68 9.47 -19.16 1.15
C LYS A 68 9.95 -17.92 1.90
N LEU A 69 9.19 -17.54 2.93
CA LEU A 69 9.65 -16.59 3.92
C LEU A 69 11.03 -17.09 4.34
N LEU A 70 12.06 -16.25 4.14
CA LEU A 70 13.44 -16.59 4.46
C LEU A 70 13.47 -17.10 5.91
N ASN A 71 13.86 -18.36 6.09
CA ASN A 71 14.11 -18.98 7.39
C ASN A 71 15.30 -18.33 8.07
#